data_AF-A0A348P0T1-F1
#
_entry.id   AF-A0A348P0T1-F1
#
_cell.length_a   1.000
_cell.length_b   1.000
_cell.length_c   1.000
_cell.angle_alpha   90.00
_cell.angle_beta   90.00
_cell.angle_gamma   90.00
#
_symmetry.space_group_name_H-M   'P 1'
#
loop_
_entity.id
_entity.type
_entity.pdbx_description
1 polymer ?
#
loop_
_entity_poly.entity_id
_entity_poly.type
_entity_poly.pdbx_seq_one_letter_code
_entity_poly.pdbx_strand_id
1 'polypeptide(L)'
;MRKIIFVISLFTTILYADFTEISTALPDICFSNVAWGDYDSDGDLDILMTGETDSSYVSRVYRNDGSNVFTDIEAGLLGLTRGKDAARWGDYDNDGDLDVLICGTFWDYNIGESVEISRIYKNEGNDVFTDINAGLIGVDMGSVAFGDYDNDGDLDVLISGVTSVSSVEITTIYRNDGGGTFTDINAGLIGVQQGTSAWGDYDNDGDLDVIVTGYDYTGGDWINYGKIYRNEGNGIFTDINAAVPYIEDSSVSWGDYDNDGDLDLFMTGLAESKSVWMSDIYRNDGNGIFTRLNAPFTDVRLGSSAFGDYDNDSDLDILMTGTTSSGNIGT
;
A
#
# COMPACT_ATOMS: atom_id res chain seq x y z
N MET A 1 -17.57 -4.95 11.60
CA MET A 1 -17.21 -6.18 10.87
C MET A 1 -16.68 -5.79 9.50
N ARG A 2 -15.36 -5.77 9.38
CA ARG A 2 -14.67 -5.66 8.09
C ARG A 2 -14.47 -7.10 7.63
N LYS A 3 -14.90 -7.40 6.41
CA LYS A 3 -14.85 -8.75 5.84
C LYS A 3 -13.71 -8.76 4.82
N ILE A 4 -12.78 -9.68 4.99
CA ILE A 4 -11.83 -10.06 3.95
C ILE A 4 -12.57 -11.12 3.12
N ILE A 5 -12.76 -10.86 1.83
CA ILE A 5 -13.34 -11.80 0.87
C ILE A 5 -12.45 -11.72 -0.37
N PHE A 6 -12.30 -12.88 -1.03
CA PHE A 6 -11.56 -13.09 -2.27
C PHE A 6 -12.51 -13.22 -3.47
N VAL A 7 -12.15 -12.67 -4.64
CA VAL A 7 -12.89 -12.79 -5.90
C VAL A 7 -11.94 -13.00 -7.06
N ILE A 8 -12.40 -13.88 -7.96
CA ILE A 8 -11.86 -14.24 -9.27
C ILE A 8 -12.79 -13.66 -10.34
N SER A 9 -12.24 -13.17 -11.46
CA SER A 9 -13.04 -12.69 -12.60
C SER A 9 -12.96 -13.62 -13.80
N LEU A 10 -14.01 -14.44 -13.99
CA LEU A 10 -14.19 -15.29 -15.17
C LEU A 10 -14.61 -14.50 -16.41
N PHE A 11 -13.73 -14.34 -17.39
CA PHE A 11 -14.13 -14.13 -18.78
C PHE A 11 -14.14 -15.46 -19.56
N THR A 12 -15.04 -16.37 -19.19
CA THR A 12 -15.91 -17.17 -20.09
C THR A 12 -16.65 -18.26 -19.30
N THR A 13 -17.98 -18.24 -19.33
CA THR A 13 -18.88 -19.29 -18.77
C THR A 13 -18.64 -19.72 -17.31
N ILE A 14 -19.29 -18.98 -16.41
CA ILE A 14 -19.63 -19.28 -15.00
C ILE A 14 -19.41 -20.75 -14.56
N LEU A 15 -18.33 -20.97 -13.80
CA LEU A 15 -18.37 -21.73 -12.56
C LEU A 15 -17.86 -20.79 -11.47
N TYR A 16 -18.74 -20.30 -10.59
CA TYR A 16 -18.28 -19.65 -9.36
C TYR A 16 -17.29 -20.59 -8.66
N ALA A 17 -16.05 -20.16 -8.47
CA ALA A 17 -15.18 -20.83 -7.52
C ALA A 17 -15.86 -20.74 -6.15
N ASP A 18 -16.15 -21.89 -5.55
CA ASP A 18 -16.70 -21.96 -4.20
C ASP A 18 -15.58 -21.58 -3.22
N PHE A 19 -15.48 -20.29 -2.89
CA PHE A 19 -14.61 -19.84 -1.82
C PHE A 19 -15.18 -20.33 -0.49
N THR A 20 -14.36 -21.04 0.27
CA THR A 20 -14.70 -21.43 1.63
C THR A 20 -14.13 -20.39 2.57
N GLU A 21 -15.01 -19.68 3.29
CA GLU A 21 -14.59 -18.84 4.41
C GLU A 21 -13.86 -19.72 5.42
N ILE A 22 -12.55 -19.48 5.58
CA ILE A 22 -11.76 -20.09 6.64
C ILE A 22 -11.78 -19.13 7.81
N SER A 23 -12.34 -19.58 8.94
CA SER A 23 -12.27 -18.84 10.19
C SER A 23 -10.81 -18.79 10.65
N THR A 24 -10.10 -17.72 10.32
CA THR A 24 -8.79 -17.41 10.89
C THR A 24 -8.99 -16.84 12.30
N ALA A 25 -8.18 -17.26 13.28
CA ALA A 25 -8.24 -16.72 14.66
C ALA A 25 -7.66 -15.31 14.80
N LEU A 26 -7.65 -14.53 13.71
CA LEU A 26 -7.13 -13.17 13.66
C LEU A 26 -8.11 -12.20 14.37
N PRO A 27 -7.60 -11.16 15.05
CA PRO A 27 -8.43 -10.19 15.74
C PRO A 27 -9.22 -9.32 14.75
N ASP A 28 -10.39 -8.84 15.20
CA ASP A 28 -11.11 -7.78 14.52
C ASP A 28 -10.31 -6.47 14.61
N ILE A 29 -9.95 -5.90 13.46
CA ILE A 29 -9.15 -4.67 13.36
C ILE A 29 -9.85 -3.62 12.49
N CYS A 30 -9.56 -2.35 12.75
CA CYS A 30 -9.96 -1.21 11.93
C CYS A 30 -8.77 -0.29 11.63
N PHE A 31 -8.95 0.61 10.66
CA PHE A 31 -7.87 1.43 10.06
C PHE A 31 -6.60 0.63 9.77
N SER A 32 -6.81 -0.57 9.23
CA SER A 32 -5.81 -1.61 9.15
C SER A 32 -5.21 -1.73 7.76
N ASN A 33 -3.98 -2.21 7.72
CA ASN A 33 -3.33 -2.73 6.52
C ASN A 33 -2.83 -4.16 6.80
N VAL A 34 -2.77 -4.98 5.76
CA VAL A 34 -2.34 -6.37 5.82
C VAL A 34 -1.43 -6.62 4.62
N ALA A 35 -0.28 -7.25 4.86
CA ALA A 35 0.66 -7.65 3.82
C ALA A 35 1.07 -9.11 4.03
N TRP A 36 1.13 -9.87 2.94
CA TRP A 36 1.61 -11.25 2.94
C TRP A 36 3.10 -11.29 2.60
N GLY A 37 3.84 -12.19 3.24
CA GLY A 37 5.26 -12.42 2.97
C GLY A 37 5.75 -13.65 3.72
N ASP A 38 6.74 -14.36 3.20
CA ASP A 38 7.38 -15.51 3.84
C ASP A 38 8.59 -14.98 4.63
N TYR A 39 8.39 -14.61 5.91
CA TYR A 39 9.42 -13.88 6.66
C TYR A 39 10.48 -14.80 7.26
N ASP A 40 10.22 -16.10 7.36
CA ASP A 40 11.13 -17.10 7.91
C ASP A 40 11.66 -18.11 6.88
N SER A 41 11.33 -17.89 5.60
CA SER A 41 11.80 -18.66 4.44
C SER A 41 11.41 -20.14 4.50
N ASP A 42 10.27 -20.47 5.11
CA ASP A 42 9.78 -21.84 5.21
C ASP A 42 8.91 -22.25 3.99
N GLY A 43 8.57 -21.29 3.13
CA GLY A 43 7.79 -21.45 1.91
C GLY A 43 6.28 -21.29 2.10
N ASP A 44 5.80 -21.06 3.31
CA ASP A 44 4.42 -20.70 3.63
C ASP A 44 4.30 -19.17 3.80
N LEU A 45 3.19 -18.58 3.34
CA LEU A 45 3.00 -17.13 3.47
C LEU A 45 2.50 -16.76 4.87
N ASP A 46 3.15 -15.77 5.47
CA ASP A 46 2.83 -15.15 6.75
C ASP A 46 2.11 -13.81 6.57
N ILE A 47 1.66 -13.24 7.68
CA ILE A 47 0.92 -11.97 7.69
C ILE A 47 1.62 -10.92 8.54
N LEU A 48 1.91 -9.76 7.93
CA LEU A 48 2.10 -8.49 8.62
C LEU A 48 0.77 -7.74 8.67
N MET A 49 0.44 -7.19 9.84
CA MET A 49 -0.83 -6.51 10.07
C MET A 49 -0.62 -5.27 10.93
N THR A 50 -1.21 -4.15 10.54
CA THR A 50 -1.30 -2.93 11.37
C THR A 50 -2.76 -2.50 11.55
N GLY A 51 -3.07 -1.68 12.55
CA GLY A 51 -4.39 -1.09 12.76
C GLY A 51 -4.78 -0.98 14.23
N GLU A 52 -6.09 -0.98 14.49
CA GLU A 52 -6.64 -0.77 15.81
C GLU A 52 -7.71 -1.80 16.15
N THR A 53 -7.57 -2.40 17.32
CA THR A 53 -8.59 -3.21 17.99
C THR A 53 -9.43 -2.32 18.91
N ASP A 54 -10.52 -2.85 19.48
CA ASP A 54 -11.35 -2.13 20.46
C ASP A 54 -10.56 -1.59 21.68
N SER A 55 -9.38 -2.13 21.97
CA SER A 55 -8.60 -1.81 23.16
C SER A 55 -7.22 -1.21 22.92
N SER A 56 -6.66 -1.33 21.71
CA SER A 56 -5.28 -0.91 21.44
C SER A 56 -4.97 -0.79 19.96
N TYR A 57 -4.01 0.07 19.64
CA TYR A 57 -3.30 0.05 18.36
C TYR A 57 -2.39 -1.17 18.30
N VAL A 58 -2.27 -1.77 17.12
CA VAL A 58 -1.59 -3.05 16.91
C VAL A 58 -0.76 -3.01 15.64
N SER A 59 0.41 -3.63 15.72
CA SER A 59 1.27 -4.00 14.60
C SER A 59 1.79 -5.40 14.94
N ARG A 60 1.51 -6.39 14.10
CA ARG A 60 1.70 -7.81 14.42
C ARG A 60 2.22 -8.56 13.22
N VAL A 61 3.04 -9.57 13.50
CA VAL A 61 3.47 -10.58 12.54
C VAL A 61 2.85 -11.90 12.97
N TYR A 62 2.16 -12.56 12.06
CA TYR A 62 1.56 -13.86 12.29
C TYR A 62 2.24 -14.90 11.42
N ARG A 63 2.91 -15.87 12.05
CA ARG A 63 3.51 -17.00 11.35
C ARG A 63 2.48 -18.05 10.97
N ASN A 64 2.63 -18.64 9.80
CA ASN A 64 1.87 -19.77 9.29
C ASN A 64 2.81 -20.93 8.92
N ASP A 65 3.06 -21.85 9.86
CA ASP A 65 3.90 -23.05 9.67
C ASP A 65 3.19 -24.16 8.82
N GLY A 66 2.38 -23.76 7.85
CA GLY A 66 1.47 -24.61 7.09
C GLY A 66 0.18 -24.93 7.86
N SER A 67 -0.88 -25.26 7.12
CA SER A 67 -2.26 -25.54 7.60
C SER A 67 -3.20 -24.34 7.84
N ASN A 68 -2.85 -23.13 7.36
CA ASN A 68 -3.67 -21.91 7.46
C ASN A 68 -3.98 -21.53 8.91
N VAL A 69 -3.06 -21.83 9.84
CA VAL A 69 -3.16 -21.48 11.25
C VAL A 69 -2.12 -20.40 11.53
N PHE A 70 -2.61 -19.20 11.83
CA PHE A 70 -1.79 -18.02 12.06
C PHE A 70 -1.49 -17.83 13.56
N THR A 71 -0.21 -17.80 13.93
CA THR A 71 0.26 -17.60 15.31
C THR A 71 0.95 -16.25 15.43
N ASP A 72 0.47 -15.39 16.33
CA ASP A 72 1.14 -14.13 16.65
C ASP A 72 2.50 -14.43 17.30
N ILE A 73 3.58 -13.98 16.66
CA ILE A 73 4.94 -14.21 17.18
C ILE A 73 5.35 -13.18 18.23
N GLU A 74 4.50 -12.17 18.48
CA GLU A 74 4.76 -11.10 19.43
C GLU A 74 6.07 -10.35 19.11
N ALA A 75 6.26 -10.03 17.82
CA ALA A 75 7.46 -9.42 17.23
C ALA A 75 7.94 -8.10 17.87
N GLY A 76 7.17 -7.53 18.82
CA GLY A 76 7.54 -6.30 19.51
C GLY A 76 7.43 -5.02 18.66
N LEU A 77 6.73 -5.10 17.52
CA LEU A 77 6.44 -3.94 16.68
C LEU A 77 5.59 -2.92 17.46
N LEU A 78 5.83 -1.64 17.21
CA LEU A 78 5.02 -0.58 17.82
C LEU A 78 3.62 -0.62 17.21
N GLY A 79 2.58 -0.67 18.05
CA GLY A 79 1.19 -0.70 17.58
C GLY A 79 0.76 0.64 16.97
N LEU A 80 0.36 0.63 15.70
CA LEU A 80 -0.02 1.83 14.94
C LEU A 80 -1.46 1.73 14.41
N THR A 81 -2.13 2.88 14.30
CA THR A 81 -3.44 3.03 13.65
C THR A 81 -3.36 4.07 12.53
N ARG A 82 -4.47 4.19 11.78
CA ARG A 82 -4.70 5.23 10.77
C ARG A 82 -3.68 5.23 9.62
N GLY A 83 -3.08 4.08 9.35
CA GLY A 83 -2.44 3.80 8.08
C GLY A 83 -3.47 3.52 6.98
N LYS A 84 -3.22 3.95 5.74
CA LYS A 84 -3.98 3.53 4.56
C LYS A 84 -3.31 2.33 3.92
N ASP A 85 -2.06 2.53 3.53
CA ASP A 85 -1.27 1.53 2.84
C ASP A 85 0.09 1.38 3.54
N ALA A 86 0.00 0.97 4.80
CA ALA A 86 0.94 1.40 5.83
C ALA A 86 1.81 0.27 6.38
N ALA A 87 1.83 -0.89 5.73
CA ALA A 87 2.61 -2.04 6.15
C ALA A 87 3.16 -2.77 4.93
N ARG A 88 4.46 -3.00 4.90
CA ARG A 88 5.16 -3.66 3.80
C ARG A 88 6.29 -4.55 4.30
N TRP A 89 6.44 -5.68 3.62
CA TRP A 89 7.65 -6.49 3.66
C TRP A 89 8.66 -5.98 2.63
N GLY A 90 9.95 -6.13 2.91
CA GLY A 90 11.03 -5.91 1.95
C GLY A 90 12.38 -6.18 2.60
N ASP A 91 13.33 -6.75 1.86
CA ASP A 91 14.71 -6.95 2.30
C ASP A 91 15.50 -5.68 2.04
N TYR A 92 15.56 -4.77 3.02
CA TYR A 92 16.16 -3.44 2.80
C TYR A 92 17.68 -3.46 2.86
N ASP A 93 18.29 -4.49 3.45
CA ASP A 93 19.75 -4.61 3.57
C ASP A 93 20.37 -5.78 2.82
N ASN A 94 19.59 -6.40 1.93
CA ASN A 94 20.01 -7.45 1.01
C ASN A 94 20.62 -8.67 1.72
N ASP A 95 20.11 -9.01 2.91
CA ASP A 95 20.57 -10.16 3.69
C ASP A 95 19.75 -11.44 3.47
N GLY A 96 18.65 -11.34 2.71
CA GLY A 96 17.77 -12.42 2.33
C GLY A 96 16.57 -12.62 3.25
N ASP A 97 16.50 -11.88 4.36
CA ASP A 97 15.38 -11.93 5.30
C ASP A 97 14.40 -10.77 5.02
N LEU A 98 13.08 -11.03 5.05
CA LEU A 98 12.10 -9.95 4.87
C LEU A 98 12.04 -9.05 6.11
N ASP A 99 12.32 -7.77 5.93
CA ASP A 99 12.16 -6.72 6.94
C ASP A 99 10.79 -6.04 6.84
N VAL A 100 10.46 -5.23 7.85
CA VAL A 100 9.14 -4.58 7.97
C VAL A 100 9.26 -3.07 7.87
N LEU A 101 8.52 -2.47 6.94
CA LEU A 101 8.27 -1.03 6.88
C LEU A 101 6.82 -0.73 7.29
N ILE A 102 6.64 0.12 8.29
CA ILE A 102 5.32 0.55 8.75
C ILE A 102 5.23 2.06 8.96
N CYS A 103 4.04 2.62 8.76
CA CYS A 103 3.72 4.00 9.17
C CYS A 103 2.38 4.11 9.87
N GLY A 104 2.13 5.26 10.50
CA GLY A 104 0.86 5.59 11.12
C GLY A 104 1.04 6.32 12.44
N THR A 105 -0.02 6.30 13.24
CA THR A 105 -0.09 7.07 14.48
C THR A 105 -0.25 6.15 15.68
N PHE A 106 0.38 6.51 16.79
CA PHE A 106 0.09 5.92 18.10
C PHE A 106 -0.15 6.99 19.16
N TRP A 107 -0.67 6.60 20.31
CA TRP A 107 -0.91 7.49 21.44
C TRP A 107 0.22 7.34 22.45
N ASP A 108 1.03 8.37 22.63
CA ASP A 108 2.09 8.37 23.63
C ASP A 108 1.54 8.88 24.97
N TYR A 109 1.34 7.95 25.91
CA TYR A 109 0.85 8.27 27.25
C TYR A 109 1.81 9.12 28.09
N ASN A 110 3.10 9.18 27.75
CA ASN A 110 4.07 9.98 28.50
C ASN A 110 3.93 11.47 28.23
N ILE A 111 3.57 11.84 27.00
CA ILE A 111 3.35 13.22 26.58
C ILE A 111 1.86 13.56 26.43
N GLY A 112 0.98 12.55 26.37
CA GLY A 112 -0.47 12.72 26.31
C GLY A 112 -0.97 13.20 24.95
N GLU A 113 -0.27 12.83 23.88
CA GLU A 113 -0.57 13.26 22.50
C GLU A 113 -0.41 12.10 21.51
N SER A 114 -1.05 12.23 20.36
CA SER A 114 -0.82 11.35 19.22
C SER A 114 0.52 11.67 18.58
N VAL A 115 1.26 10.63 18.22
CA VAL A 115 2.57 10.73 17.57
C VAL A 115 2.56 9.91 16.30
N GLU A 116 2.87 10.56 15.19
CA GLU A 116 3.07 9.93 13.90
C GLU A 116 4.45 9.30 13.82
N ILE A 117 4.54 8.17 13.12
CA ILE A 117 5.79 7.46 12.96
C ILE A 117 5.83 6.73 11.63
N SER A 118 7.05 6.59 11.13
CA SER A 118 7.42 5.68 10.05
C SER A 118 8.66 4.93 10.52
N ARG A 119 8.69 3.61 10.40
CA ARG A 119 9.76 2.76 10.94
C ARG A 119 10.09 1.62 10.00
N ILE A 120 11.37 1.31 9.96
CA ILE A 120 11.88 0.06 9.42
C ILE A 120 12.33 -0.80 10.60
N TYR A 121 11.87 -2.05 10.64
CA TYR A 121 12.30 -3.05 11.58
C TYR A 121 13.07 -4.13 10.84
N LYS A 122 14.35 -4.29 11.17
CA LYS A 122 15.20 -5.35 10.65
C LYS A 122 14.78 -6.69 11.23
N ASN A 123 14.61 -7.70 10.39
CA ASN A 123 14.48 -9.09 10.79
C ASN A 123 15.86 -9.61 11.23
N GLU A 124 15.99 -9.98 12.49
CA GLU A 124 17.22 -10.55 13.05
C GLU A 124 17.19 -12.10 13.04
N GLY A 125 16.14 -12.66 12.42
CA GLY A 125 15.76 -14.06 12.48
C GLY A 125 15.22 -14.48 13.85
N ASN A 126 14.73 -15.72 13.92
CA ASN A 126 14.18 -16.33 15.14
C ASN A 126 13.06 -15.48 15.78
N ASP A 127 12.15 -14.94 14.97
CA ASP A 127 11.00 -14.13 15.37
C ASP A 127 11.36 -12.78 16.03
N VAL A 128 12.60 -12.29 15.85
CA VAL A 128 13.08 -11.03 16.43
C VAL A 128 13.15 -9.94 15.38
N PHE A 129 12.49 -8.81 15.66
CA PHE A 129 12.52 -7.61 14.82
C PHE A 129 13.08 -6.40 15.61
N THR A 130 14.03 -5.67 15.03
CA THR A 130 14.69 -4.51 15.66
C THR A 130 14.46 -3.24 14.88
N ASP A 131 13.94 -2.20 15.53
CA ASP A 131 13.83 -0.86 14.93
C ASP A 131 15.22 -0.27 14.65
N ILE A 132 15.53 -0.02 13.38
CA ILE A 132 16.84 0.50 12.96
C ILE A 132 16.97 2.01 13.20
N ASN A 133 15.87 2.69 13.59
CA ASN A 133 15.80 4.14 13.78
C ASN A 133 16.26 4.92 12.53
N ALA A 134 15.74 4.53 11.36
CA ALA A 134 16.10 5.04 10.03
C ALA A 134 15.96 6.57 9.85
N GLY A 135 15.34 7.28 10.81
CA GLY A 135 15.16 8.73 10.72
C GLY A 135 14.09 9.17 9.72
N LEU A 136 13.22 8.25 9.30
CA LEU A 136 12.10 8.52 8.42
C LEU A 136 11.10 9.49 9.09
N ILE A 137 10.50 10.36 8.29
CA ILE A 137 9.45 11.25 8.78
C ILE A 137 8.19 10.46 9.16
N GLY A 138 7.65 10.76 10.34
CA GLY A 138 6.40 10.15 10.80
C GLY A 138 5.19 10.76 10.07
N VAL A 139 4.27 9.90 9.65
CA VAL A 139 3.03 10.31 8.97
C VAL A 139 1.79 9.64 9.55
N ASP A 140 0.69 10.40 9.59
CA ASP A 140 -0.68 9.93 9.81
C ASP A 140 -1.40 9.77 8.46
N MET A 141 -2.44 8.95 8.41
CA MET A 141 -3.24 8.74 7.19
C MET A 141 -2.39 8.38 5.97
N GLY A 142 -1.27 7.70 6.22
CA GLY A 142 -0.18 7.56 5.27
C GLY A 142 -0.12 6.24 4.53
N SER A 143 0.78 6.21 3.55
CA SER A 143 1.13 5.09 2.68
C SER A 143 2.65 4.95 2.65
N VAL A 144 3.15 3.72 2.64
CA VAL A 144 4.57 3.41 2.50
C VAL A 144 4.80 2.31 1.48
N ALA A 145 5.91 2.41 0.74
CA ALA A 145 6.33 1.39 -0.21
C ALA A 145 7.86 1.29 -0.29
N PHE A 146 8.37 0.07 -0.42
CA PHE A 146 9.74 -0.19 -0.85
C PHE A 146 9.83 -0.24 -2.37
N GLY A 147 10.94 0.26 -2.93
CA GLY A 147 11.28 0.13 -4.35
C GLY A 147 12.68 0.70 -4.61
N ASP A 148 13.45 0.07 -5.50
CA ASP A 148 14.78 0.53 -5.92
C ASP A 148 14.63 1.54 -7.06
N TYR A 149 14.59 2.85 -6.73
CA TYR A 149 14.27 3.89 -7.74
C TYR A 149 15.49 4.30 -8.57
N ASP A 150 16.71 4.02 -8.10
CA ASP A 150 17.95 4.36 -8.82
C ASP A 150 18.75 3.15 -9.32
N ASN A 151 18.15 1.96 -9.25
CA ASN A 151 18.64 0.70 -9.81
C ASN A 151 20.02 0.32 -9.24
N ASP A 152 20.27 0.63 -7.97
CA ASP A 152 21.53 0.32 -7.28
C ASP A 152 21.51 -1.01 -6.50
N GLY A 153 20.32 -1.61 -6.40
CA GLY A 153 20.05 -2.88 -5.76
C GLY A 153 19.59 -2.77 -4.31
N ASP A 154 19.63 -1.59 -3.69
CA ASP A 154 19.14 -1.37 -2.33
C ASP A 154 17.70 -0.84 -2.36
N LEU A 155 16.80 -1.38 -1.53
CA LEU A 155 15.41 -0.91 -1.52
C LEU A 155 15.29 0.48 -0.89
N ASP A 156 14.76 1.43 -1.65
CA ASP A 156 14.42 2.78 -1.20
C ASP A 156 12.99 2.86 -0.65
N VAL A 157 12.67 3.98 0.00
CA VAL A 157 11.38 4.16 0.69
C VAL A 157 10.60 5.34 0.15
N LEU A 158 9.36 5.08 -0.29
CA LEU A 158 8.35 6.08 -0.61
C LEU A 158 7.38 6.21 0.57
N ILE A 159 7.15 7.44 1.03
CA ILE A 159 6.20 7.75 2.12
C ILE A 159 5.29 8.88 1.67
N SER A 160 3.99 8.73 1.88
CA SER A 160 3.02 9.83 1.80
C SER A 160 2.12 9.87 3.04
N GLY A 161 1.54 11.02 3.35
CA GLY A 161 0.66 11.22 4.49
C GLY A 161 0.73 12.63 5.07
N VAL A 162 0.19 12.83 6.27
CA VAL A 162 0.19 14.14 6.95
C VAL A 162 1.04 14.13 8.21
N THR A 163 1.77 15.23 8.45
CA THR A 163 2.64 15.40 9.63
C THR A 163 1.95 16.23 10.72
N SER A 164 2.07 15.87 12.01
CA SER A 164 1.50 16.66 13.13
C SER A 164 2.11 18.05 13.26
N VAL A 165 3.42 18.16 13.05
CA VAL A 165 4.21 19.36 13.37
C VAL A 165 3.72 20.58 12.59
N SER A 166 3.05 20.39 11.45
CA SER A 166 2.52 21.49 10.65
C SER A 166 1.19 21.19 9.96
N SER A 167 0.59 20.02 10.18
CA SER A 167 -0.56 19.52 9.39
C SER A 167 -0.26 19.64 7.89
N VAL A 168 0.97 19.30 7.52
CA VAL A 168 1.46 19.38 6.14
C VAL A 168 1.43 17.99 5.56
N GLU A 169 0.70 17.85 4.46
CA GLU A 169 0.72 16.70 3.59
C GLU A 169 2.06 16.60 2.86
N ILE A 170 2.59 15.40 2.77
CA ILE A 170 3.89 15.11 2.16
C ILE A 170 3.80 13.89 1.24
N THR A 171 4.70 13.85 0.27
CA THR A 171 5.10 12.63 -0.43
C THR A 171 6.61 12.74 -0.61
N THR A 172 7.35 11.82 -0.01
CA THR A 172 8.81 11.87 0.09
C THR A 172 9.40 10.53 -0.32
N ILE A 173 10.51 10.59 -1.06
CA ILE A 173 11.34 9.43 -1.39
C ILE A 173 12.64 9.55 -0.58
N TYR A 174 12.99 8.47 0.09
CA TYR A 174 14.23 8.32 0.84
C TYR A 174 15.10 7.28 0.14
N ARG A 175 16.27 7.70 -0.36
CA ARG A 175 17.27 6.77 -0.88
C ARG A 175 17.91 5.99 0.26
N ASN A 176 18.04 4.69 0.13
CA ASN A 176 18.85 3.84 1.00
C ASN A 176 20.32 4.01 0.64
N ASP A 177 21.11 4.65 1.51
CA ASP A 177 22.55 4.82 1.30
C ASP A 177 23.38 3.61 1.79
N GLY A 178 22.69 2.52 2.12
CA GLY A 178 23.24 1.32 2.75
C GLY A 178 23.45 1.47 4.26
N GLY A 179 23.63 0.34 4.94
CA GLY A 179 23.93 0.28 6.37
C GLY A 179 22.84 0.89 7.27
N GLY A 180 21.58 0.89 6.81
CA GLY A 180 20.42 1.40 7.53
C GLY A 180 20.29 2.94 7.53
N THR A 181 20.98 3.63 6.64
CA THR A 181 20.90 5.09 6.49
C THR A 181 20.03 5.47 5.31
N PHE A 182 19.09 6.39 5.53
CA PHE A 182 18.14 6.85 4.52
C PHE A 182 18.22 8.36 4.33
N THR A 183 18.31 8.83 3.07
CA THR A 183 18.42 10.25 2.72
C THR A 183 17.24 10.70 1.86
N ASP A 184 16.53 11.74 2.31
CA ASP A 184 15.48 12.39 1.50
C ASP A 184 16.09 13.03 0.24
N ILE A 185 15.66 12.55 -0.93
CA ILE A 185 16.16 13.05 -2.23
C ILE A 185 15.50 14.36 -2.66
N ASN A 186 14.49 14.83 -1.92
CA ASN A 186 13.69 16.03 -2.21
C ASN A 186 13.07 15.99 -3.62
N ALA A 187 12.44 14.86 -3.97
CA ALA A 187 11.87 14.58 -5.29
C ALA A 187 10.85 15.61 -5.80
N GLY A 188 10.30 16.46 -4.92
CA GLY A 188 9.37 17.52 -5.30
C GLY A 188 7.97 17.02 -5.66
N LEU A 189 7.61 15.82 -5.21
CA LEU A 189 6.29 15.24 -5.39
C LEU A 189 5.25 16.04 -4.60
N ILE A 190 4.00 15.99 -5.07
CA ILE A 190 2.90 16.63 -4.36
C ILE A 190 2.63 15.93 -3.03
N GLY A 191 2.46 16.71 -1.97
CA GLY A 191 2.03 16.17 -0.68
C GLY A 191 0.59 15.73 -0.72
N VAL A 192 0.30 14.54 -0.17
CA VAL A 192 -1.08 14.04 -0.04
C VAL A 192 -1.26 13.28 1.27
N GLN A 193 -2.52 13.14 1.70
CA GLN A 193 -2.94 12.22 2.74
C GLN A 193 -4.15 11.40 2.30
N GLN A 194 -4.45 10.33 3.05
CA GLN A 194 -5.57 9.41 2.80
C GLN A 194 -5.61 8.83 1.39
N GLY A 195 -4.46 8.60 0.76
CA GLY A 195 -4.40 7.91 -0.53
C GLY A 195 -3.32 6.84 -0.53
N THR A 196 -2.83 6.54 -1.73
CA THR A 196 -1.82 5.51 -1.98
C THR A 196 -0.68 6.15 -2.76
N SER A 197 0.54 5.77 -2.39
CA SER A 197 1.74 6.06 -3.15
C SER A 197 2.46 4.75 -3.46
N ALA A 198 2.64 4.41 -4.73
CA ALA A 198 3.15 3.11 -5.17
C ALA A 198 4.14 3.25 -6.33
N TRP A 199 5.09 2.33 -6.37
CA TRP A 199 6.08 2.19 -7.43
C TRP A 199 5.55 1.33 -8.59
N GLY A 200 5.92 1.65 -9.82
CA GLY A 200 5.69 0.81 -11.00
C GLY A 200 6.38 1.42 -12.23
N ASP A 201 6.99 0.59 -13.07
CA ASP A 201 7.61 1.01 -14.34
C ASP A 201 6.52 1.05 -15.42
N TYR A 202 5.89 2.21 -15.62
CA TYR A 202 4.70 2.29 -16.48
C TYR A 202 5.05 2.39 -17.97
N ASP A 203 6.27 2.81 -18.32
CA ASP A 203 6.72 2.95 -19.70
C ASP A 203 7.81 1.96 -20.13
N ASN A 204 8.07 0.95 -19.29
CA ASN A 204 8.96 -0.18 -19.54
C ASN A 204 10.40 0.26 -19.85
N ASP A 205 10.85 1.35 -19.22
CA ASP A 205 12.21 1.87 -19.42
C ASP A 205 13.23 1.32 -18.40
N GLY A 206 12.73 0.57 -17.41
CA GLY A 206 13.51 -0.09 -16.37
C GLY A 206 13.72 0.76 -15.11
N ASP A 207 13.27 2.02 -15.09
CA ASP A 207 13.30 2.87 -13.91
C ASP A 207 11.92 2.87 -13.22
N LEU A 208 11.87 2.74 -11.89
CA LEU A 208 10.58 2.75 -11.17
C LEU A 208 9.96 4.15 -11.16
N ASP A 209 8.72 4.26 -11.64
CA ASP A 209 7.90 5.46 -11.58
C ASP A 209 6.98 5.46 -10.36
N VAL A 210 6.30 6.59 -10.11
CA VAL A 210 5.45 6.76 -8.93
C VAL A 210 4.05 7.18 -9.31
N ILE A 211 3.05 6.44 -8.84
CA ILE A 211 1.66 6.93 -8.73
C ILE A 211 1.40 7.48 -7.33
N VAL A 212 0.73 8.63 -7.25
CA VAL A 212 0.30 9.29 -6.02
C VAL A 212 -1.18 9.65 -6.13
N THR A 213 -1.98 9.15 -5.19
CA THR A 213 -3.38 9.53 -4.98
C THR A 213 -3.59 10.04 -3.56
N GLY A 214 -4.71 10.72 -3.30
CA GLY A 214 -5.05 11.27 -2.00
C GLY A 214 -5.57 12.69 -2.12
N TYR A 215 -5.45 13.46 -1.04
CA TYR A 215 -5.80 14.88 -1.06
C TYR A 215 -4.83 15.73 -0.26
N ASP A 216 -4.81 17.04 -0.51
CA ASP A 216 -4.08 18.03 0.27
C ASP A 216 -4.92 19.29 0.54
N TYR A 217 -4.60 19.99 1.64
CA TYR A 217 -5.19 21.26 2.02
C TYR A 217 -4.42 22.46 1.46
N THR A 218 -4.70 22.81 0.20
CA THR A 218 -4.07 23.96 -0.44
C THR A 218 -5.07 25.10 -0.65
N GLY A 219 -4.68 26.32 -0.24
CA GLY A 219 -5.43 27.54 -0.57
C GLY A 219 -6.77 27.71 0.15
N GLY A 220 -7.04 26.89 1.18
CA GLY A 220 -8.31 26.90 1.93
C GLY A 220 -9.31 25.84 1.50
N ASP A 221 -8.97 25.01 0.51
CA ASP A 221 -9.82 23.95 -0.02
C ASP A 221 -9.10 22.60 0.03
N TRP A 222 -9.88 21.53 0.17
CA TRP A 222 -9.39 20.15 0.06
C TRP A 222 -9.41 19.73 -1.42
N ILE A 223 -8.24 19.42 -1.97
CA ILE A 223 -8.07 19.08 -3.38
C ILE A 223 -7.61 17.63 -3.49
N ASN A 224 -8.39 16.80 -4.18
CA ASN A 224 -7.98 15.43 -4.49
C ASN A 224 -6.94 15.43 -5.62
N TYR A 225 -6.04 14.47 -5.59
CA TYR A 225 -5.01 14.24 -6.59
C TYR A 225 -5.01 12.79 -7.06
N GLY A 226 -4.57 12.62 -8.30
CA GLY A 226 -4.20 11.36 -8.92
C GLY A 226 -3.16 11.70 -9.97
N LYS A 227 -1.90 11.37 -9.70
CA LYS A 227 -0.77 11.76 -10.54
C LYS A 227 0.16 10.59 -10.72
N ILE A 228 0.74 10.48 -11.91
CA ILE A 228 1.84 9.58 -12.20
C ILE A 228 3.04 10.45 -12.53
N TYR A 229 4.15 10.19 -11.85
CA TYR A 229 5.41 10.87 -12.03
C TYR A 229 6.40 9.89 -12.64
N ARG A 230 6.88 10.20 -13.84
CA ARG A 230 7.96 9.45 -14.46
C ARG A 230 9.29 9.75 -13.79
N ASN A 231 10.07 8.72 -13.51
CA ASN A 231 11.45 8.84 -13.06
C ASN A 231 12.35 9.19 -14.26
N GLU A 232 12.95 10.37 -14.25
CA GLU A 232 13.89 10.82 -15.29
C GLU A 232 15.35 10.44 -14.94
N GLY A 233 15.52 9.63 -13.90
CA GLY A 233 16.78 9.32 -13.26
C GLY A 233 17.33 10.46 -12.39
N ASN A 234 18.38 10.14 -11.62
CA ASN A 234 19.06 11.09 -10.72
C ASN A 234 18.13 11.79 -9.71
N GLY A 235 17.06 11.11 -9.28
CA GLY A 235 16.09 11.62 -8.31
C GLY A 235 15.16 12.72 -8.85
N ILE A 236 15.03 12.83 -10.17
CA ILE A 236 14.13 13.79 -10.82
C ILE A 236 12.85 13.07 -11.26
N PHE A 237 11.70 13.58 -10.82
CA PHE A 237 10.39 13.01 -11.13
C PHE A 237 9.50 14.04 -11.85
N THR A 238 8.88 13.65 -12.97
CA THR A 238 8.06 14.54 -13.81
C THR A 238 6.62 14.05 -13.92
N ASP A 239 5.65 14.90 -13.57
CA ASP A 239 4.23 14.61 -13.77
C ASP A 239 3.87 14.49 -15.26
N ILE A 240 3.44 13.30 -15.68
CA ILE A 240 3.12 13.00 -17.08
C ILE A 240 1.71 13.43 -17.48
N ASN A 241 0.87 13.87 -16.53
CA ASN A 241 -0.55 14.19 -16.74
C ASN A 241 -1.36 13.01 -17.30
N ALA A 242 -1.19 11.83 -16.67
CA ALA A 242 -1.65 10.50 -17.12
C ALA A 242 -3.17 10.28 -17.34
N ALA A 243 -4.01 11.31 -17.16
CA ALA A 243 -5.47 11.22 -17.22
C ALA A 243 -6.11 10.23 -16.21
N VAL A 244 -5.39 9.87 -15.14
CA VAL A 244 -5.93 9.13 -14.00
C VAL A 244 -6.84 10.02 -13.14
N PRO A 245 -7.81 9.45 -12.41
CA PRO A 245 -8.79 10.19 -11.64
C PRO A 245 -8.20 10.76 -10.35
N TYR A 246 -8.75 11.88 -9.90
CA TYR A 246 -8.35 12.50 -8.63
C TYR A 246 -9.19 11.96 -7.48
N ILE A 247 -8.60 11.11 -6.64
CA ILE A 247 -9.32 10.33 -5.64
C ILE A 247 -8.67 10.35 -4.27
N GLU A 248 -9.50 10.34 -3.23
CA GLU A 248 -9.12 10.09 -1.84
C GLU A 248 -9.63 8.71 -1.37
N ASP A 249 -9.20 8.29 -0.17
CA ASP A 249 -9.55 7.00 0.42
C ASP A 249 -9.32 5.81 -0.53
N SER A 250 -8.26 5.93 -1.32
CA SER A 250 -8.01 5.09 -2.47
C SER A 250 -7.19 3.85 -2.14
N SER A 251 -7.27 2.88 -3.04
CA SER A 251 -6.25 1.84 -3.21
C SER A 251 -5.91 1.76 -4.70
N VAL A 252 -4.63 1.52 -4.99
CA VAL A 252 -4.07 1.53 -6.34
C VAL A 252 -3.18 0.30 -6.48
N SER A 253 -3.33 -0.44 -7.58
CA SER A 253 -2.53 -1.63 -7.88
C SER A 253 -2.07 -1.58 -9.34
N TRP A 254 -0.78 -1.83 -9.55
CA TRP A 254 -0.20 -2.02 -10.88
C TRP A 254 -0.33 -3.47 -11.32
N GLY A 255 -0.59 -3.69 -12.60
CA GLY A 255 -0.59 -5.02 -13.22
C GLY A 255 -0.90 -4.94 -14.71
N ASP A 256 -0.25 -5.79 -15.51
CA ASP A 256 -0.54 -5.96 -16.95
C ASP A 256 -1.80 -6.81 -17.11
N TYR A 257 -2.99 -6.19 -17.16
CA TYR A 257 -4.25 -6.94 -17.06
C TYR A 257 -4.64 -7.60 -18.39
N ASP A 258 -4.18 -7.08 -19.53
CA ASP A 258 -4.47 -7.64 -20.86
C ASP A 258 -3.28 -8.31 -21.54
N ASN A 259 -2.20 -8.54 -20.79
CA ASN A 259 -1.00 -9.27 -21.20
C ASN A 259 -0.33 -8.63 -22.44
N ASP A 260 -0.36 -7.29 -22.53
CA ASP A 260 0.26 -6.53 -23.62
C ASP A 260 1.68 -6.05 -23.31
N GLY A 261 2.11 -6.21 -22.06
CA GLY A 261 3.42 -5.89 -21.54
C GLY A 261 3.50 -4.51 -20.89
N ASP A 262 2.48 -3.66 -20.98
CA ASP A 262 2.44 -2.36 -20.32
C ASP A 262 1.70 -2.48 -18.98
N LEU A 263 2.22 -1.83 -17.92
CA LEU A 263 1.53 -1.86 -16.64
C LEU A 263 0.26 -1.01 -16.67
N ASP A 264 -0.87 -1.62 -16.32
CA ASP A 264 -2.15 -0.97 -16.10
C ASP A 264 -2.40 -0.70 -14.63
N LEU A 265 -3.50 0.01 -14.37
CA LEU A 265 -3.91 0.38 -13.02
C LEU A 265 -5.29 -0.13 -12.71
N PHE A 266 -5.43 -0.75 -11.54
CA PHE A 266 -6.71 -0.88 -10.88
C PHE A 266 -6.81 0.12 -9.74
N MET A 267 -7.88 0.93 -9.74
CA MET A 267 -8.04 2.02 -8.78
C MET A 267 -9.40 1.98 -8.12
N THR A 268 -9.40 2.09 -6.81
CA THR A 268 -10.60 2.25 -5.98
C THR A 268 -10.53 3.54 -5.19
N GLY A 269 -11.66 4.13 -4.82
CA GLY A 269 -11.65 5.31 -3.94
C GLY A 269 -12.84 6.25 -4.14
N LEU A 270 -12.62 7.50 -3.72
CA LEU A 270 -13.63 8.54 -3.67
C LEU A 270 -13.23 9.74 -4.54
N ALA A 271 -13.91 9.88 -5.67
CA ALA A 271 -13.81 11.01 -6.58
C ALA A 271 -14.79 12.14 -6.21
N GLU A 272 -14.50 13.35 -6.73
CA GLU A 272 -15.36 14.55 -6.74
C GLU A 272 -16.04 14.90 -5.40
N SER A 273 -15.46 15.83 -4.63
CA SER A 273 -16.11 16.45 -3.46
C SER A 273 -16.82 15.44 -2.54
N LYS A 274 -16.19 14.27 -2.36
CA LYS A 274 -16.63 13.20 -1.45
C LYS A 274 -17.93 12.46 -1.84
N SER A 275 -18.36 12.50 -3.10
CA SER A 275 -19.70 12.01 -3.50
C SER A 275 -19.71 10.87 -4.53
N VAL A 276 -18.62 10.63 -5.27
CA VAL A 276 -18.58 9.60 -6.31
C VAL A 276 -17.60 8.51 -5.90
N TRP A 277 -18.12 7.33 -5.58
CA TRP A 277 -17.29 6.19 -5.23
C TRP A 277 -16.91 5.52 -6.54
N MET A 278 -15.76 4.88 -6.60
CA MET A 278 -15.25 4.39 -7.87
C MET A 278 -14.40 3.15 -7.68
N SER A 279 -14.56 2.23 -8.63
CA SER A 279 -13.73 1.05 -8.83
C SER A 279 -13.56 0.82 -10.33
N ASP A 280 -12.35 0.91 -10.89
CA ASP A 280 -12.17 0.67 -12.32
C ASP A 280 -10.73 0.30 -12.70
N ILE A 281 -10.61 -0.27 -13.89
CA ILE A 281 -9.34 -0.48 -14.58
C ILE A 281 -9.06 0.72 -15.48
N TYR A 282 -7.81 1.15 -15.46
CA TYR A 282 -7.24 2.22 -16.26
C TYR A 282 -6.13 1.61 -17.09
N ARG A 283 -6.41 1.42 -18.38
CA ARG A 283 -5.48 0.76 -19.30
C ARG A 283 -4.42 1.71 -19.82
N ASN A 284 -3.17 1.26 -19.83
CA ASN A 284 -2.04 1.92 -20.47
C ASN A 284 -1.72 1.23 -21.80
N ASP A 285 -1.75 1.96 -22.91
CA ASP A 285 -1.33 1.44 -24.21
C ASP A 285 0.07 1.98 -24.61
N GLY A 286 0.96 2.16 -23.61
CA GLY A 286 2.36 2.59 -23.79
C GLY A 286 2.56 4.06 -24.22
N ASN A 287 1.54 4.91 -24.10
CA ASN A 287 1.59 6.31 -24.55
C ASN A 287 1.57 7.35 -23.42
N GLY A 288 1.59 6.89 -22.17
CA GLY A 288 1.55 7.74 -20.97
C GLY A 288 0.18 8.33 -20.66
N ILE A 289 -0.89 7.90 -21.33
CA ILE A 289 -2.28 8.28 -21.07
C ILE A 289 -3.11 7.04 -20.75
N PHE A 290 -3.70 7.02 -19.56
CA PHE A 290 -4.46 5.90 -19.06
C PHE A 290 -5.94 6.04 -19.42
N THR A 291 -6.50 4.99 -20.02
CA THR A 291 -7.89 4.96 -20.49
C THR A 291 -8.76 4.16 -19.53
N ARG A 292 -9.75 4.84 -18.93
CA ARG A 292 -10.76 4.20 -18.07
C ARG A 292 -11.63 3.21 -18.86
N LEU A 293 -11.74 1.97 -18.41
CA LEU A 293 -12.49 0.92 -19.11
C LEU A 293 -13.99 0.90 -18.80
N ASN A 294 -14.44 1.50 -17.70
CA ASN A 294 -15.85 1.44 -17.24
C ASN A 294 -16.29 -0.01 -17.00
N ALA A 295 -15.41 -0.80 -16.41
CA ALA A 295 -15.69 -2.17 -16.05
C ALA A 295 -16.81 -2.21 -14.97
N PRO A 296 -17.67 -3.24 -14.97
CA PRO A 296 -18.86 -3.30 -14.12
C PRO A 296 -18.55 -3.68 -12.67
N PHE A 297 -17.48 -3.13 -12.09
CA PHE A 297 -17.12 -3.34 -10.70
C PHE A 297 -18.10 -2.63 -9.77
N THR A 298 -18.21 -3.13 -8.54
CA THR A 298 -18.91 -2.40 -7.49
C THR A 298 -18.00 -1.29 -6.98
N ASP A 299 -18.50 -0.07 -6.99
CA ASP A 299 -17.76 1.09 -6.49
C ASP A 299 -17.53 1.01 -4.98
N VAL A 300 -16.26 1.13 -4.57
CA VAL A 300 -15.85 1.12 -3.15
C VAL A 300 -14.96 2.29 -2.77
N ARG A 301 -14.88 2.55 -1.47
CA ARG A 301 -13.87 3.41 -0.83
C ARG A 301 -13.33 2.77 0.44
N LEU A 302 -12.26 3.31 1.01
CA LEU A 302 -11.65 2.78 2.24
C LEU A 302 -11.29 1.29 2.06
N GLY A 303 -10.83 0.97 0.87
CA GLY A 303 -10.59 -0.38 0.39
C GLY A 303 -9.12 -0.71 0.31
N SER A 304 -8.87 -1.96 -0.08
CA SER A 304 -7.58 -2.43 -0.55
C SER A 304 -7.83 -3.24 -1.80
N SER A 305 -6.93 -3.15 -2.78
CA SER A 305 -6.95 -3.97 -3.98
C SER A 305 -5.59 -4.58 -4.28
N ALA A 306 -5.61 -5.69 -5.02
CA ALA A 306 -4.40 -6.33 -5.54
C ALA A 306 -4.70 -7.04 -6.85
N PHE A 307 -3.71 -7.06 -7.76
CA PHE A 307 -3.67 -7.99 -8.88
C PHE A 307 -2.94 -9.27 -8.48
N GLY A 308 -3.30 -10.40 -9.09
CA GLY A 308 -2.56 -11.66 -8.97
C GLY A 308 -3.19 -12.76 -9.83
N ASP A 309 -2.42 -13.75 -10.27
CA ASP A 309 -2.95 -14.93 -10.97
C ASP A 309 -3.44 -15.97 -9.94
N TYR A 310 -4.68 -15.84 -9.47
CA TYR A 310 -5.17 -16.63 -8.32
C TYR A 310 -5.60 -18.04 -8.72
N ASP A 311 -6.02 -18.26 -9.97
CA ASP A 311 -6.42 -19.58 -10.46
C ASP A 311 -5.35 -20.28 -11.33
N ASN A 312 -4.19 -19.64 -11.52
CA ASN A 312 -3.05 -20.11 -12.30
C ASN A 312 -3.37 -20.30 -13.79
N ASP A 313 -4.21 -19.43 -14.35
CA ASP A 313 -4.57 -19.43 -15.77
C ASP A 313 -3.73 -18.45 -16.63
N SER A 314 -2.80 -17.73 -15.99
CA SER A 314 -1.91 -16.71 -16.58
C SER A 314 -2.59 -15.39 -16.96
N ASP A 315 -3.87 -15.21 -16.64
CA ASP A 315 -4.52 -13.90 -16.65
C ASP A 315 -4.51 -13.32 -15.22
N LEU A 316 -4.36 -12.00 -15.09
CA LEU A 316 -4.41 -11.37 -13.77
C LEU A 316 -5.86 -11.28 -13.27
N ASP A 317 -6.11 -11.85 -12.09
CA ASP A 317 -7.30 -11.61 -11.30
C ASP A 317 -7.16 -10.36 -10.42
N ILE A 318 -8.29 -9.84 -9.95
CA ILE A 318 -8.37 -8.68 -9.06
C ILE A 318 -9.05 -9.08 -7.75
N LEU A 319 -8.34 -8.81 -6.66
CA LEU A 319 -8.89 -8.82 -5.30
C LEU A 319 -9.29 -7.39 -4.91
N MET A 320 -10.49 -7.21 -4.34
CA MET A 320 -10.93 -5.91 -3.81
C MET A 320 -11.64 -6.06 -2.45
N THR A 321 -11.34 -5.15 -1.54
CA THR A 321 -12.15 -4.90 -0.35
C THR A 321 -12.56 -3.44 -0.26
N GLY A 322 -13.61 -3.13 0.49
CA GLY A 322 -13.95 -1.75 0.79
C GLY A 322 -15.37 -1.54 1.32
N THR A 323 -15.77 -0.27 1.40
CA THR A 323 -17.11 0.13 1.79
C THR A 323 -17.92 0.49 0.56
N THR A 324 -19.16 -0.02 0.45
CA THR A 324 -20.21 0.40 -0.51
C THR A 324 -21.30 1.24 0.17
N SER A 325 -22.13 1.91 -0.62
CA SER A 325 -23.26 2.70 -0.10
C SER A 325 -24.26 1.88 0.72
N SER A 326 -24.27 0.56 0.53
CA SER A 326 -25.10 -0.42 1.23
C SER A 326 -24.40 -1.17 2.38
N GLY A 327 -23.11 -0.91 2.63
CA GLY A 327 -22.31 -1.59 3.65
C GLY A 327 -20.95 -2.07 3.13
N ASN A 328 -20.19 -2.77 3.97
CA ASN A 328 -18.86 -3.25 3.58
C ASN A 328 -18.96 -4.42 2.61
N ILE A 329 -18.12 -4.42 1.57
CA ILE A 329 -17.89 -5.58 0.71
C ILE A 329 -16.43 -6.00 0.81
N GLY A 330 -16.21 -7.30 0.78
CA GLY A 330 -15.03 -7.83 0.14
C GLY A 330 -15.55 -8.58 -1.08
N THR A 331 -14.90 -8.37 -2.20
CA THR A 331 -15.05 -9.17 -3.41
C THR A 331 -13.62 -9.41 -3.83
#